data_AF-A0AAP2D699-F1
#
_entry.id   AF-A0AAP2D699-F1
#
_cell.length_a   1.000
_cell.length_b   1.000
_cell.length_c   1.000
_cell.angle_alpha   90.00
_cell.angle_beta   90.00
_cell.angle_gamma   90.00
#
_symmetry.space_group_name_H-M   'P 1'
#
loop_
_entity.id
_entity.type
_entity.pdbx_description
1 polymer ?
#
loop_
_entity_poly.entity_id
_entity_poly.type
_entity_poly.pdbx_seq_one_letter_code
_entity_poly.pdbx_strand_id
1 'polypeptide(L)'
;MAFFDKLLGKKKPELKARCPITREPIENGFGYLLTTSQIIASKKYWDMIMTEPETMSYTVSHFKNVASGTQMRNMIFEKYSSIDKPWMISDSCINLFENVDKKSAREDARKWWEHAGQYVPEQSGPASDALDAQTFQGWKDYAVLEAGRSRIVLQ
;
A
#
# COMPACT_ATOMS: atom_id res chain seq x y z
N MET A 1 -23.78 35.38 -30.03
CA MET A 1 -22.66 34.74 -30.74
C MET A 1 -22.64 33.27 -30.36
N ALA A 2 -22.68 32.43 -31.38
CA ALA A 2 -22.67 30.97 -31.32
C ALA A 2 -21.47 30.45 -30.50
N PHE A 3 -21.68 29.53 -29.56
CA PHE A 3 -21.63 28.08 -29.86
C PHE A 3 -20.22 27.54 -30.20
N PHE A 4 -19.13 28.20 -29.77
CA PHE A 4 -17.76 27.71 -29.97
C PHE A 4 -17.07 27.12 -28.74
N ASP A 5 -17.54 27.36 -27.52
CA ASP A 5 -16.91 26.76 -26.30
C ASP A 5 -17.24 25.27 -26.07
N LYS A 6 -18.14 24.69 -26.89
CA LYS A 6 -18.46 23.25 -26.84
C LYS A 6 -17.71 22.39 -27.87
N LEU A 7 -16.93 22.98 -28.77
CA LEU A 7 -16.29 22.26 -29.89
C LEU A 7 -14.83 21.84 -29.62
N LEU A 8 -14.26 22.25 -28.49
CA LEU A 8 -12.96 21.77 -28.00
C LEU A 8 -13.16 21.00 -26.70
N GLY A 9 -14.05 20.01 -26.73
CA GLY A 9 -14.22 19.03 -25.66
C GLY A 9 -12.96 18.17 -25.53
N LYS A 10 -11.89 18.72 -24.94
CA LYS A 10 -10.82 17.92 -24.35
C LYS A 10 -11.49 17.07 -23.27
N LYS A 11 -11.88 15.84 -23.61
CA LYS A 11 -12.30 14.83 -22.63
C LYS A 11 -11.27 14.87 -21.52
N LYS A 12 -11.68 15.22 -20.30
CA LYS A 12 -10.80 15.06 -19.13
C LYS A 12 -10.30 13.62 -19.17
N PRO A 13 -8.97 13.39 -19.09
CA PRO A 13 -8.44 12.04 -19.10
C PRO A 13 -9.17 11.24 -18.02
N GLU A 14 -9.71 10.10 -18.41
CA GLU A 14 -10.39 9.21 -17.49
C GLU A 14 -9.41 8.80 -16.40
N LEU A 15 -9.77 9.05 -15.15
CA LEU A 15 -8.95 8.65 -14.01
C LEU A 15 -8.85 7.13 -14.00
N LYS A 16 -7.63 6.61 -13.99
CA LYS A 16 -7.37 5.17 -13.93
C LYS A 16 -6.68 4.86 -12.62
N ALA A 17 -7.23 3.90 -11.88
CA ALA A 17 -6.58 3.33 -10.71
C ALA A 17 -6.14 1.90 -11.00
N ARG A 18 -5.08 1.46 -10.33
CA ARG A 18 -4.63 0.08 -10.31
C ARG A 18 -4.34 -0.32 -8.87
N CYS A 19 -4.68 -1.54 -8.51
CA CYS A 19 -4.30 -2.08 -7.21
C CYS A 19 -2.77 -2.17 -7.16
N PRO A 20 -2.08 -1.58 -6.17
CA PRO A 20 -0.62 -1.62 -6.10
C PRO A 20 -0.08 -3.02 -5.76
N ILE A 21 -0.93 -3.93 -5.30
CA ILE A 21 -0.57 -5.33 -5.01
C ILE A 21 -0.70 -6.17 -6.28
N THR A 22 -1.90 -6.27 -6.87
CA THR A 22 -2.13 -7.14 -8.05
C THR A 22 -1.81 -6.48 -9.39
N ARG A 23 -1.64 -5.16 -9.41
CA ARG A 23 -1.49 -4.30 -10.61
C ARG A 23 -2.70 -4.29 -11.54
N GLU A 24 -3.78 -4.96 -11.15
CA GLU A 24 -5.03 -5.02 -11.89
C GLU A 24 -5.73 -3.65 -11.88
N PRO A 25 -6.40 -3.27 -12.97
CA PRO A 25 -7.20 -2.06 -13.01
C PRO A 25 -8.35 -2.13 -11.99
N ILE A 26 -8.65 -0.99 -11.37
CA ILE A 26 -9.80 -0.83 -10.49
C ILE A 26 -10.82 0.03 -11.23
N GLU A 27 -12.04 -0.49 -11.36
CA GLU A 27 -13.15 0.23 -12.00
C GLU A 27 -13.56 1.47 -11.19
N ASN A 28 -14.07 2.47 -11.89
CA ASN A 28 -14.51 3.72 -11.25
C ASN A 28 -15.63 3.44 -10.24
N GLY A 29 -15.52 4.01 -9.04
CA GLY A 29 -16.46 3.80 -7.94
C GLY A 29 -16.19 2.55 -7.09
N PHE A 30 -15.17 1.77 -7.42
CA PHE A 30 -14.74 0.59 -6.64
C PHE A 30 -13.42 0.84 -5.89
N GLY A 31 -13.12 -0.07 -4.97
CA GLY A 31 -11.90 -0.07 -4.17
C GLY A 31 -12.03 0.59 -2.79
N TYR A 32 -10.92 0.59 -2.07
CA TYR A 32 -10.74 1.17 -0.75
C TYR A 32 -9.50 2.05 -0.77
N LEU A 33 -9.61 3.25 -0.21
CA LEU A 33 -8.50 4.18 -0.15
C LEU A 33 -7.88 4.10 1.25
N LEU A 34 -6.62 3.69 1.31
CA LEU A 34 -5.89 3.46 2.55
C LEU A 34 -4.70 4.41 2.66
N THR A 35 -4.38 4.86 3.87
CA THR A 35 -3.13 5.59 4.16
C THR A 35 -1.95 4.63 4.23
N THR A 36 -0.72 5.13 4.07
CA THR A 36 0.48 4.28 4.21
C THR A 36 0.60 3.69 5.62
N SER A 37 0.18 4.43 6.66
CA SER A 37 0.13 3.90 8.04
C SER A 37 -0.81 2.70 8.17
N GLN A 38 -1.98 2.72 7.52
CA GLN A 38 -2.92 1.58 7.49
C GLN A 38 -2.37 0.38 6.72
N ILE A 39 -1.63 0.62 5.64
CA ILE A 39 -0.97 -0.42 4.84
C ILE A 39 0.08 -1.16 5.68
N ILE A 40 0.99 -0.41 6.32
CA ILE A 40 2.09 -1.01 7.09
C ILE A 40 1.63 -1.62 8.42
N ALA A 41 0.48 -1.21 8.94
CA ALA A 41 -0.11 -1.74 10.16
C ALA A 41 -0.83 -3.09 9.94
N SER A 42 -0.22 -3.99 9.17
CA SER A 42 -0.74 -5.32 8.88
C SER A 42 0.36 -6.37 8.79
N LYS A 43 0.23 -7.45 9.57
CA LYS A 43 1.18 -8.56 9.52
C LYS A 43 1.04 -9.36 8.24
N LYS A 44 -0.21 -9.62 7.82
CA LYS A 44 -0.52 -10.35 6.58
C LYS A 44 0.08 -9.68 5.35
N TYR A 45 0.03 -8.35 5.31
CA TYR A 45 0.64 -7.59 4.23
C TYR A 45 2.16 -7.82 4.18
N TRP A 46 2.85 -7.70 5.32
CA TRP A 46 4.29 -7.92 5.37
C TRP A 46 4.70 -9.36 5.10
N ASP A 47 3.94 -10.34 5.60
CA ASP A 47 4.19 -11.74 5.30
C ASP A 47 4.08 -12.01 3.80
N MET A 48 3.07 -11.44 3.12
CA MET A 48 2.96 -11.49 1.67
C MET A 48 4.16 -10.82 0.99
N ILE A 49 4.43 -9.55 1.29
CA ILE A 49 5.52 -8.78 0.65
C ILE A 49 6.88 -9.45 0.81
N MET A 50 7.18 -10.04 1.97
CA MET A 50 8.45 -10.71 2.23
C MET A 50 8.53 -12.13 1.65
N THR A 51 7.43 -12.65 1.12
CA THR A 51 7.37 -14.00 0.53
C THR A 51 6.96 -13.98 -0.95
N GLU A 52 6.87 -12.79 -1.55
CA GLU A 52 6.77 -12.63 -2.99
C GLU A 52 8.04 -13.15 -3.70
N PRO A 53 7.94 -13.63 -4.96
CA PRO A 53 9.09 -14.14 -5.71
C PRO A 53 10.29 -13.18 -5.74
N GLU A 54 10.02 -11.88 -5.84
CA GLU A 54 11.02 -10.83 -5.95
C GLU A 54 11.79 -10.55 -4.65
N THR A 55 11.23 -10.93 -3.50
CA THR A 55 11.78 -10.61 -2.17
C THR A 55 12.17 -11.85 -1.37
N MET A 56 11.67 -13.04 -1.76
CA MET A 56 11.88 -14.30 -1.07
C MET A 56 13.37 -14.62 -0.84
N SER A 57 14.24 -14.32 -1.80
CA SER A 57 15.69 -14.57 -1.68
C SER A 57 16.32 -13.79 -0.51
N TYR A 58 15.85 -12.55 -0.26
CA TYR A 58 16.31 -11.73 0.86
C TYR A 58 15.78 -12.25 2.19
N THR A 59 14.54 -12.75 2.22
CA THR A 59 13.93 -13.42 3.36
C THR A 59 14.71 -14.68 3.75
N VAL A 60 15.00 -15.55 2.79
CA VAL A 60 15.85 -16.73 3.01
C VAL A 60 17.23 -16.31 3.53
N SER A 61 17.85 -15.30 2.92
CA SER A 61 19.18 -14.82 3.31
C SER A 61 19.19 -14.29 4.75
N HIS A 62 18.17 -13.52 5.14
CA HIS A 62 18.01 -13.00 6.50
C HIS A 62 17.93 -14.13 7.53
N PHE A 63 17.07 -15.13 7.31
CA PHE A 63 16.93 -16.26 8.25
C PHE A 63 18.10 -17.24 8.21
N LYS A 64 18.96 -17.18 7.18
CA LYS A 64 20.28 -17.82 7.16
C LYS A 64 21.39 -16.96 7.80
N ASN A 65 21.02 -15.89 8.50
CA ASN A 65 21.92 -14.95 9.17
C ASN A 65 22.91 -14.23 8.22
N VAL A 66 22.53 -14.05 6.96
CA VAL A 66 23.31 -13.26 6.00
C VAL A 66 22.91 -11.79 6.14
N ALA A 67 23.87 -10.94 6.54
CA ALA A 67 23.63 -9.52 6.83
C ALA A 67 22.97 -8.74 5.67
N SER A 68 23.33 -9.06 4.43
CA SER A 68 22.72 -8.44 3.24
C SER A 68 21.22 -8.71 3.13
N GLY A 69 20.73 -9.85 3.64
CA GLY A 69 19.29 -10.16 3.70
C GLY A 69 18.54 -9.17 4.59
N THR A 70 19.05 -8.92 5.80
CA THR A 70 18.48 -7.93 6.73
C THR A 70 18.53 -6.51 6.15
N GLN A 71 19.64 -6.15 5.50
CA GLN A 71 19.79 -4.84 4.87
C GLN A 71 18.75 -4.62 3.76
N MET A 72 18.57 -5.61 2.89
CA MET A 72 17.56 -5.55 1.82
C MET A 72 16.14 -5.48 2.37
N ARG A 73 15.82 -6.24 3.44
CA ARG A 73 14.52 -6.18 4.10
C ARG A 73 14.23 -4.82 4.72
N ASN A 74 15.23 -4.15 5.29
CA ASN A 74 15.09 -2.75 5.73
C ASN A 74 14.75 -1.83 4.55
N MET A 75 15.48 -1.92 3.43
CA MET A 75 15.20 -1.08 2.26
C MET A 75 13.80 -1.35 1.67
N ILE A 76 13.33 -2.60 1.72
CA ILE A 76 11.95 -2.94 1.35
C ILE A 76 10.97 -2.24 2.29
N PHE A 77 11.16 -2.35 3.61
CA PHE A 77 10.28 -1.66 4.56
C PHE A 77 10.22 -0.14 4.29
N GLU A 78 11.38 0.52 4.18
CA GLU A 78 11.46 1.97 3.92
C GLU A 78 10.75 2.35 2.61
N LYS A 79 10.93 1.57 1.54
CA LYS A 79 10.26 1.81 0.25
C LYS A 79 8.74 1.88 0.39
N TYR A 80 8.14 1.03 1.22
CA TYR A 80 6.70 0.96 1.38
C TYR A 80 6.19 1.94 2.45
N SER A 81 6.95 2.16 3.53
CA SER A 81 6.56 3.05 4.63
C SER A 81 6.73 4.53 4.30
N SER A 82 7.58 4.89 3.33
CA SER A 82 7.83 6.28 2.93
C SER A 82 6.88 6.81 1.85
N ILE A 83 5.86 6.04 1.45
CA ILE A 83 4.95 6.46 0.40
C ILE A 83 4.03 7.56 0.91
N ASP A 84 4.03 8.68 0.20
CA ASP A 84 3.28 9.89 0.58
C ASP A 84 1.80 9.84 0.17
N LYS A 85 1.50 9.16 -0.94
CA LYS A 85 0.15 9.12 -1.51
C LYS A 85 -0.69 7.97 -0.93
N PRO A 86 -2.01 8.16 -0.80
CA PRO A 86 -2.90 7.08 -0.41
C PRO A 86 -2.97 5.97 -1.47
N TRP A 87 -3.35 4.79 -1.02
CA TRP A 87 -3.32 3.54 -1.77
C TRP A 87 -4.74 3.15 -2.18
N MET A 88 -4.99 3.03 -3.48
CA MET A 88 -6.25 2.46 -3.98
C MET A 88 -6.15 0.93 -4.02
N ILE A 89 -6.79 0.27 -3.07
CA ILE A 89 -6.78 -1.18 -2.88
C ILE A 89 -8.05 -1.81 -3.45
N SER A 90 -7.92 -2.92 -4.18
CA SER A 90 -9.06 -3.66 -4.72
C SER A 90 -9.83 -4.46 -3.65
N ASP A 91 -11.08 -4.83 -3.95
CA ASP A 91 -11.87 -5.75 -3.11
C ASP A 91 -11.18 -7.10 -2.87
N SER A 92 -10.38 -7.59 -3.82
CA SER A 92 -9.61 -8.83 -3.67
C SER A 92 -8.49 -8.72 -2.61
N CYS A 93 -7.97 -7.52 -2.38
CA CYS A 93 -6.79 -7.30 -1.53
C CYS A 93 -7.13 -6.70 -0.15
N ILE A 94 -8.32 -6.14 0.05
CA ILE A 94 -8.66 -5.44 1.31
C ILE A 94 -8.50 -6.32 2.57
N ASN A 95 -8.67 -7.64 2.43
CA ASN A 95 -8.54 -8.59 3.54
C ASN A 95 -7.08 -8.84 3.98
N LEU A 96 -6.10 -8.31 3.23
CA LEU A 96 -4.69 -8.29 3.64
C LEU A 96 -4.44 -7.27 4.75
N PHE A 97 -5.37 -6.35 5.04
CA PHE A 97 -5.18 -5.28 6.03
C PHE A 97 -6.08 -5.51 7.23
N GLU A 98 -5.47 -5.80 8.39
CA GLU A 98 -6.17 -6.38 9.55
C GLU A 98 -6.95 -5.35 10.37
N ASN A 99 -6.46 -4.10 10.44
CA ASN A 99 -6.98 -3.05 11.33
C ASN A 99 -7.61 -1.88 10.55
N VAL A 100 -8.22 -2.16 9.40
CA VAL A 100 -8.83 -1.13 8.55
C VAL A 100 -10.35 -1.14 8.69
N ASP A 101 -10.92 0.03 9.00
CA ASP A 101 -12.36 0.25 8.83
C ASP A 101 -12.69 0.33 7.34
N LYS A 102 -13.19 -0.78 6.81
CA LYS A 102 -13.56 -0.92 5.40
C LYS A 102 -14.68 0.02 4.97
N LYS A 103 -15.57 0.43 5.88
CA LYS A 103 -16.66 1.36 5.55
C LYS A 103 -16.08 2.75 5.29
N SER A 104 -15.24 3.23 6.20
CA SER A 104 -14.58 4.53 6.08
C SER A 104 -13.63 4.56 4.87
N ALA A 105 -12.83 3.51 4.67
CA ALA A 105 -11.91 3.42 3.52
C ALA A 105 -12.64 3.39 2.16
N ARG A 106 -13.84 2.80 2.09
CA ARG A 106 -14.67 2.81 0.88
C ARG A 106 -15.29 4.18 0.61
N GLU A 107 -15.68 4.88 1.66
CA GLU A 107 -16.17 6.26 1.56
C GLU A 107 -15.05 7.21 1.11
N ASP A 108 -13.83 7.03 1.59
CA ASP A 108 -12.66 7.77 1.12
C ASP A 108 -12.32 7.47 -0.34
N ALA A 109 -12.45 6.22 -0.79
CA ALA A 109 -12.32 5.87 -2.20
C ALA A 109 -13.39 6.57 -3.06
N ARG A 110 -14.65 6.61 -2.60
CA ARG A 110 -15.73 7.34 -3.29
C ARG A 110 -15.37 8.82 -3.48
N LYS A 111 -14.93 9.50 -2.41
CA LYS A 111 -14.49 10.90 -2.48
C LYS A 111 -13.32 11.08 -3.45
N TRP A 112 -12.37 10.15 -3.46
CA TRP A 112 -11.24 10.17 -4.40
C TRP A 112 -11.67 10.08 -5.86
N TRP A 113 -12.61 9.19 -6.19
CA TRP A 113 -13.19 9.12 -7.52
C TRP A 113 -13.92 10.41 -7.92
N GLU A 114 -14.74 10.96 -7.02
CA GLU A 114 -15.51 12.20 -7.24
C GLU A 114 -14.61 13.43 -7.45
N HIS A 115 -13.47 13.47 -6.78
CA HIS A 115 -12.50 14.56 -6.88
C HIS A 115 -11.39 14.27 -7.90
N ALA A 116 -11.65 13.41 -8.88
CA ALA A 116 -10.72 13.08 -9.96
C ALA A 116 -9.30 12.70 -9.46
N GLY A 117 -9.24 12.00 -8.33
CA GLY A 117 -8.02 11.49 -7.71
C GLY A 117 -7.27 12.47 -6.83
N GLN A 118 -7.87 13.62 -6.52
CA GLN A 118 -7.24 14.69 -5.73
C GLN A 118 -7.58 14.64 -4.24
N TYR A 119 -8.58 13.84 -3.84
CA TYR A 119 -8.88 13.65 -2.42
C TYR A 119 -7.74 12.91 -1.73
N VAL A 120 -7.38 13.34 -0.53
CA VAL A 120 -6.35 12.72 0.30
C VAL A 120 -6.94 12.55 1.70
N PRO A 121 -7.08 11.32 2.22
CA PRO A 121 -7.54 11.08 3.59
C PRO A 121 -6.66 11.79 4.61
N GLU A 122 -7.22 12.13 5.76
CA GLU A 122 -6.44 12.57 6.92
C GLU A 122 -5.37 11.52 7.27
N GLN A 123 -4.22 11.97 7.77
CA GLN A 123 -3.07 11.11 8.08
C GLN A 123 -2.50 10.33 6.89
N SER A 124 -2.78 10.76 5.65
CA SER A 124 -1.96 10.36 4.50
C SER A 124 -0.57 10.97 4.60
N GLY A 125 0.37 10.36 3.90
CA GLY A 125 1.79 10.68 4.00
C GLY A 125 2.61 9.44 4.37
N PRO A 126 3.93 9.61 4.55
CA PRO A 126 4.79 8.59 5.13
C PRO A 126 4.24 8.09 6.46
N ALA A 127 4.37 6.78 6.73
CA ALA A 127 3.84 6.22 7.97
C ALA A 127 4.55 6.75 9.23
N SER A 128 5.80 7.23 9.10
CA SER A 128 6.54 7.89 10.18
C SER A 128 5.89 9.19 10.66
N ASP A 129 5.11 9.84 9.80
CA ASP A 129 4.51 11.13 10.08
C ASP A 129 3.13 10.96 10.74
N ALA A 130 2.50 9.81 10.52
CA ALA A 130 1.17 9.46 11.01
C ALA A 130 1.18 8.59 12.28
N LEU A 131 2.24 7.79 12.48
CA LEU A 131 2.38 6.90 13.63
C LEU A 131 3.39 7.47 14.63
N ASP A 132 3.20 7.18 15.91
CA ASP A 132 4.23 7.43 16.90
C ASP A 132 5.47 6.54 16.67
N ALA A 133 6.63 6.99 17.15
CA ALA A 133 7.90 6.33 16.90
C ALA A 133 7.95 4.87 17.38
N GLN A 134 7.27 4.55 18.50
CA GLN A 134 7.26 3.20 19.05
C GLN A 134 6.42 2.28 18.17
N THR A 135 5.23 2.72 17.76
CA THR A 135 4.36 1.96 16.87
C THR A 135 5.02 1.74 15.50
N PHE A 136 5.62 2.78 14.92
CA PHE A 136 6.35 2.68 13.65
C PHE A 136 7.50 1.67 13.74
N GLN A 137 8.31 1.76 14.81
CA GLN A 137 9.42 0.83 15.02
C GLN A 137 8.92 -0.61 15.23
N GLY A 138 7.81 -0.83 15.95
CA GLY A 138 7.24 -2.16 16.12
C GLY A 138 6.82 -2.81 14.79
N TRP A 139 6.23 -2.03 13.88
CA TRP A 139 5.90 -2.53 12.53
C TRP A 139 7.14 -2.79 11.69
N LYS A 140 8.16 -1.94 11.80
CA LYS A 140 9.47 -2.15 11.16
C LYS A 140 10.12 -3.44 11.65
N ASP A 141 10.16 -3.66 12.95
CA ASP A 141 10.76 -4.85 13.56
C ASP A 141 10.03 -6.11 13.08
N TYR A 142 8.69 -6.12 13.06
CA TYR A 142 7.96 -7.25 12.51
C TYR A 142 8.30 -7.49 11.03
N ALA A 143 8.19 -6.46 10.20
CA ALA A 143 8.43 -6.57 8.76
C ALA A 143 9.85 -7.04 8.45
N VAL A 144 10.85 -6.50 9.14
CA VAL A 144 12.27 -6.76 8.87
C VAL A 144 12.74 -8.05 9.52
N LEU A 145 12.28 -8.40 10.73
CA LEU A 145 12.86 -9.51 11.50
C LEU A 145 12.01 -10.78 11.50
N GLU A 146 10.69 -10.67 11.31
CA GLU A 146 9.77 -11.79 11.52
C GLU A 146 8.96 -12.17 10.28
N ALA A 147 8.58 -11.20 9.47
CA ALA A 147 7.67 -11.43 8.35
C ALA A 147 8.21 -12.47 7.36
N GLY A 148 7.36 -13.43 7.00
CA GLY A 148 7.67 -14.54 6.10
C GLY A 148 8.38 -15.73 6.75
N ARG A 149 8.73 -15.68 8.05
CA ARG A 149 9.42 -16.78 8.75
C ARG A 149 8.73 -18.12 8.59
N SER A 150 7.40 -18.15 8.67
CA SER A 150 6.58 -19.38 8.57
C SER A 150 6.68 -20.09 7.21
N ARG A 151 7.19 -19.40 6.17
CA ARG A 151 7.38 -19.96 4.82
C ARG A 151 8.78 -20.51 4.59
N ILE A 152 9.70 -20.35 5.54
CA ILE A 152 11.08 -20.81 5.42
C ILE A 152 11.22 -22.16 6.10
N VAL A 153 11.49 -23.18 5.31
CA VAL A 153 11.98 -24.47 5.82
C VAL A 153 13.51 -24.35 5.86
N LEU A 154 14.08 -24.18 7.04
CA LEU A 154 15.53 -24.25 7.23
C LEU A 154 15.91 -25.73 7.16
N GLN A 155 16.52 -26.14 6.05
CA GLN A 155 17.19 -27.43 5.90
C GLN A 155 18.64 -27.33 6.34
#